data_AF-R9P343-F1
#
_entry.id   AF-R9P343-F1
#
_cell.length_a   1.000
_cell.length_b   1.000
_cell.length_c   1.000
_cell.angle_alpha   90.00
_cell.angle_beta   90.00
_cell.angle_gamma   90.00
#
_symmetry.space_group_name_H-M   'P 1'
#
loop_
_entity.id
_entity.type
_entity.pdbx_description
1 polymer ?
#
loop_
_entity_poly.entity_id
_entity_poly.type
_entity_poly.pdbx_seq_one_letter_code
_entity_poly.pdbx_strand_id
1 'polypeptide(L)'
;MNKLQSSLLTVVWICLGFVLAPPPFNQPQEAVEEAAEPSLRSKDSFVSYEQLAGGGFEPDVKMTPVPEDYVRRELYRYRIFYEGFPVYFVEREGYNLQRMQRGFADFGKIYIAGPSLTGNPTLKVAKDAQGHPVTSEASKDVTEFAHDVLGARVSFGDTATLLAYGYKLDPAPYRKVGWFKVRPSPPDWEKVWSAIPRDRATDLRSARQLLSRQRFITFTTTDETGVLGIRLLHDGRQHIKWLVSESPFYSALH
;
A
#
# COMPACT_ATOMS: atom_id res chain seq x y z
N MET A 1 -28.20 -46.79 -61.14
CA MET A 1 -27.35 -47.55 -60.20
C MET A 1 -28.24 -48.17 -59.12
N ASN A 2 -28.39 -49.49 -59.20
CA ASN A 2 -28.81 -50.46 -58.19
C ASN A 2 -28.24 -50.14 -56.78
N LYS A 3 -28.78 -50.50 -55.60
CA LYS A 3 -29.72 -51.56 -55.15
C LYS A 3 -30.10 -51.27 -53.67
N LEU A 4 -31.36 -51.57 -53.30
CA LEU A 4 -31.83 -52.35 -52.12
C LEU A 4 -31.02 -52.32 -50.80
N GLN A 5 -31.57 -51.90 -49.65
CA GLN A 5 -32.56 -52.52 -48.73
C GLN A 5 -31.90 -52.94 -47.39
N SER A 6 -32.45 -52.36 -46.31
CA SER A 6 -32.79 -52.92 -44.99
C SER A 6 -32.07 -54.18 -44.48
N SER A 7 -31.54 -54.10 -43.26
CA SER A 7 -31.63 -55.20 -42.28
C SER A 7 -31.60 -54.64 -40.85
N LEU A 8 -32.66 -54.97 -40.12
CA LEU A 8 -32.77 -54.88 -38.66
C LEU A 8 -31.62 -55.65 -37.98
N LEU A 9 -31.14 -55.16 -36.84
CA LEU A 9 -31.08 -56.01 -35.65
C LEU A 9 -31.06 -55.20 -34.35
N THR A 10 -32.09 -55.50 -33.58
CA THR A 10 -32.41 -55.11 -32.22
C THR A 10 -31.36 -55.66 -31.24
N VAL A 11 -30.85 -54.83 -30.33
CA VAL A 11 -30.40 -55.29 -29.01
C VAL A 11 -30.98 -54.37 -27.96
N VAL A 12 -31.99 -54.90 -27.28
CA VAL A 12 -32.55 -54.41 -26.02
C VAL A 12 -31.58 -54.84 -24.91
N TRP A 13 -31.13 -53.88 -24.09
CA TRP A 13 -30.76 -54.16 -22.71
C TRP A 13 -31.40 -53.08 -21.82
N ILE A 14 -32.15 -53.57 -20.84
CA ILE A 14 -33.00 -52.82 -19.91
C ILE A 14 -32.38 -52.92 -18.51
N CYS A 15 -32.61 -51.87 -17.72
CA CYS A 15 -32.45 -51.76 -16.26
C CYS A 15 -30.99 -51.60 -15.76
N LEU A 16 -30.69 -50.80 -14.73
CA LEU A 16 -31.46 -50.16 -13.67
C LEU A 16 -30.52 -49.13 -13.01
N GLY A 17 -31.04 -48.06 -12.39
CA GLY A 17 -30.30 -47.47 -11.27
C GLY A 17 -30.32 -45.95 -11.13
N PHE A 18 -31.39 -45.46 -10.50
CA PHE A 18 -31.39 -44.37 -9.52
C PHE A 18 -30.89 -42.98 -9.90
N VAL A 19 -31.88 -42.11 -10.12
CA VAL A 19 -31.89 -40.72 -9.65
C VAL A 19 -31.50 -40.68 -8.17
N LEU A 20 -30.36 -40.11 -7.85
CA LEU A 20 -30.01 -39.72 -6.48
C LEU A 20 -29.96 -38.19 -6.43
N ALA A 21 -31.07 -37.62 -5.94
CA ALA A 21 -31.02 -36.34 -5.26
C ALA A 21 -30.08 -36.46 -4.05
N PRO A 22 -29.24 -35.47 -3.75
CA PRO A 22 -28.43 -35.50 -2.52
C PRO A 22 -29.36 -35.39 -1.30
N PRO A 23 -29.12 -36.18 -0.24
CA PRO A 23 -29.93 -36.14 0.98
C PRO A 23 -29.63 -34.89 1.83
N PRO A 24 -30.56 -34.42 2.66
CA PRO A 24 -30.29 -33.42 3.68
C PRO A 24 -29.73 -34.12 4.94
N PHE A 25 -28.63 -33.63 5.51
CA PHE A 25 -28.27 -34.00 6.87
C PHE A 25 -27.49 -32.89 7.59
N ASN A 26 -27.97 -32.58 8.79
CA ASN A 26 -27.41 -31.64 9.75
C ASN A 26 -26.07 -32.14 10.34
N GLN A 27 -25.21 -31.16 10.61
CA GLN A 27 -24.03 -30.99 11.50
C GLN A 27 -23.78 -32.02 12.64
N PRO A 28 -22.56 -32.11 13.26
CA PRO A 28 -21.51 -31.08 13.39
C PRO A 28 -20.04 -31.53 13.20
N GLN A 29 -19.22 -30.70 12.57
CA GLN A 29 -17.76 -30.70 12.75
C GLN A 29 -17.35 -29.37 13.39
N GLU A 30 -17.71 -29.21 14.66
CA GLU A 30 -16.81 -28.61 15.63
C GLU A 30 -15.57 -29.52 15.77
N ALA A 31 -14.42 -28.93 16.05
CA ALA A 31 -13.10 -29.55 16.17
C ALA A 31 -12.41 -29.87 14.82
N VAL A 32 -11.76 -28.85 14.25
CA VAL A 32 -10.34 -28.84 13.79
C VAL A 32 -9.99 -27.50 13.11
N GLU A 33 -10.94 -26.58 12.92
CA GLU A 33 -10.66 -25.21 12.45
C GLU A 33 -10.50 -24.19 13.60
N GLU A 34 -9.88 -24.61 14.71
CA GLU A 34 -9.55 -23.77 15.87
C GLU A 34 -8.05 -23.88 16.23
N ALA A 35 -7.18 -23.65 15.25
CA ALA A 35 -5.74 -23.53 15.50
C ALA A 35 -4.97 -22.85 14.35
N ALA A 36 -5.33 -21.62 13.94
CA ALA A 36 -4.41 -20.74 13.19
C ALA A 36 -4.88 -19.28 13.00
N GLU A 37 -5.88 -18.75 13.70
CA GLU A 37 -6.09 -17.31 13.75
C GLU A 37 -5.46 -16.75 15.04
N PRO A 38 -4.35 -15.98 14.97
CA PRO A 38 -3.98 -15.16 16.11
C PRO A 38 -5.08 -14.11 16.27
N SER A 39 -5.88 -14.31 17.31
CA SER A 39 -6.82 -13.35 17.86
C SER A 39 -6.09 -12.04 18.22
N LEU A 40 -5.95 -11.16 17.23
CA LEU A 40 -5.57 -9.76 17.39
C LEU A 40 -6.69 -8.88 16.83
N ARG A 41 -7.93 -9.14 17.24
CA ARG A 41 -8.93 -8.09 17.36
C ARG A 41 -8.76 -7.46 18.75
N SER A 42 -7.64 -6.78 18.98
CA SER A 42 -7.68 -5.66 19.92
C SER A 42 -8.71 -4.68 19.39
N LYS A 43 -9.58 -4.19 20.27
CA LYS A 43 -10.60 -3.19 19.92
C LYS A 43 -9.86 -1.98 19.34
N ASP A 44 -9.87 -1.81 18.03
CA ASP A 44 -9.28 -0.63 17.37
C ASP A 44 -9.89 0.61 18.04
N SER A 45 -9.09 1.32 18.83
CA SER A 45 -9.50 2.56 19.45
C SER A 45 -9.25 3.69 18.45
N PHE A 46 -10.26 4.52 18.25
CA PHE A 46 -10.17 5.69 17.38
C PHE A 46 -10.16 6.96 18.24
N VAL A 47 -9.37 7.94 17.82
CA VAL A 47 -9.25 9.24 18.47
C VAL A 47 -9.53 10.36 17.46
N SER A 48 -10.07 11.48 17.94
CA SER A 48 -10.40 12.62 17.08
C SER A 48 -9.16 13.48 16.81
N TYR A 49 -9.26 14.34 15.77
CA TYR A 49 -8.19 15.30 15.48
C TYR A 49 -7.99 16.28 16.64
N GLU A 50 -9.07 16.76 17.26
CA GLU A 50 -9.05 17.73 18.35
C GLU A 50 -8.35 17.17 19.59
N GLN A 51 -8.57 15.89 19.90
CA GLN A 51 -7.87 15.20 20.98
C GLN A 51 -6.37 15.16 20.71
N LEU A 52 -5.96 14.83 19.48
CA LEU A 52 -4.55 14.79 19.09
C LEU A 52 -3.92 16.19 19.12
N ALA A 53 -4.60 17.18 18.54
CA ALA A 53 -4.17 18.58 18.51
C ALA A 53 -4.02 19.18 19.92
N GLY A 54 -4.88 18.77 20.85
CA GLY A 54 -4.80 19.12 22.27
C GLY A 54 -3.71 18.39 23.06
N GLY A 55 -2.88 17.57 22.40
CA GLY A 55 -1.79 16.82 23.04
C GLY A 55 -2.21 15.48 23.66
N GLY A 56 -3.41 14.99 23.40
CA GLY A 56 -3.94 13.73 23.94
C GLY A 56 -3.37 12.45 23.33
N PHE A 57 -2.22 12.52 22.65
CA PHE A 57 -1.55 11.33 22.15
C PHE A 57 -0.71 10.69 23.27
N GLU A 58 -1.08 9.47 23.65
CA GLU A 58 -0.32 8.67 24.62
C GLU A 58 0.28 7.43 23.94
N PRO A 59 1.61 7.26 23.93
CA PRO A 59 2.25 6.07 23.40
C PRO A 59 2.01 4.87 24.32
N ASP A 60 1.83 3.69 23.73
CA ASP A 60 1.79 2.45 24.50
C ASP A 60 3.20 2.10 24.98
N VAL A 61 3.44 2.25 26.29
CA VAL A 61 4.73 1.97 26.93
C VAL A 61 5.17 0.51 26.83
N LYS A 62 4.25 -0.42 26.55
CA LYS A 62 4.56 -1.85 26.36
C LYS A 62 4.93 -2.16 24.91
N MET A 63 4.71 -1.23 23.99
CA MET A 63 4.94 -1.45 22.58
C MET A 63 6.39 -1.18 22.20
N THR A 64 7.14 -2.24 21.91
CA THR A 64 8.55 -2.15 21.52
C THR A 64 8.72 -1.98 20.01
N PRO A 65 9.77 -1.27 19.54
CA PRO A 65 10.11 -1.20 18.12
C PRO A 65 10.33 -2.60 17.52
N VAL A 66 9.86 -2.82 16.30
CA VAL A 66 10.10 -4.05 15.52
C VAL A 66 11.55 -3.96 15.07
N PRO A 67 12.42 -4.94 15.37
CA PRO A 67 13.85 -4.82 15.05
C PRO A 67 14.15 -4.91 13.55
N GLU A 68 13.44 -5.77 12.82
CA GLU A 68 13.79 -6.12 11.44
C GLU A 68 13.09 -5.25 10.38
N ASP A 69 13.87 -4.67 9.46
CA ASP A 69 13.35 -3.80 8.38
C ASP A 69 12.38 -4.54 7.44
N TYR A 70 12.59 -5.83 7.18
CA TYR A 70 11.70 -6.62 6.34
C TYR A 70 10.31 -6.81 6.99
N VAL A 71 10.26 -6.97 8.32
CA VAL A 71 9.00 -7.07 9.07
C VAL A 71 8.31 -5.71 9.08
N ARG A 72 9.06 -4.62 9.32
CA ARG A 72 8.50 -3.26 9.22
C ARG A 72 7.91 -3.01 7.84
N ARG A 73 8.60 -3.40 6.76
CA ARG A 73 8.09 -3.21 5.40
C ARG A 73 6.74 -3.88 5.18
N GLU A 74 6.55 -5.08 5.70
CA GLU A 74 5.28 -5.79 5.58
C GLU A 74 4.18 -5.13 6.44
N LEU A 75 4.53 -4.75 7.68
CA LEU A 75 3.61 -4.06 8.60
C LEU A 75 3.14 -2.70 8.05
N TYR A 76 4.04 -1.96 7.41
CA TYR A 76 3.82 -0.62 6.86
C TYR A 76 3.52 -0.62 5.35
N ARG A 77 3.21 -1.78 4.78
CA ARG A 77 2.99 -1.94 3.33
C ARG A 77 1.83 -1.11 2.78
N TYR A 78 0.89 -0.65 3.62
CA TYR A 78 -0.23 0.21 3.21
C TYR A 78 -0.17 1.60 3.84
N ARG A 79 1.03 2.07 4.20
CA ARG A 79 1.23 3.33 4.91
C ARG A 79 2.04 4.29 4.06
N ILE A 80 1.68 5.56 4.20
CA ILE A 80 2.33 6.70 3.57
C ILE A 80 3.45 7.20 4.48
N PHE A 81 4.56 7.63 3.89
CA PHE A 81 5.75 8.07 4.60
C PHE A 81 6.27 9.40 4.04
N TYR A 82 6.58 10.32 4.95
CA TYR A 82 7.29 11.55 4.66
C TYR A 82 8.65 11.52 5.37
N GLU A 83 9.74 11.65 4.60
CA GLU A 83 11.12 11.61 5.11
C GLU A 83 11.44 10.44 6.05
N GLY A 84 10.85 9.27 5.80
CA GLY A 84 11.06 8.07 6.62
C GLY A 84 10.17 7.93 7.85
N PHE A 85 9.19 8.82 8.03
CA PHE A 85 8.22 8.77 9.12
C PHE A 85 6.80 8.58 8.60
N PRO A 86 5.96 7.76 9.26
CA PRO A 86 4.62 7.47 8.78
C PRO A 86 3.70 8.69 8.90
N VAL A 87 2.85 8.87 7.90
CA VAL A 87 1.78 9.88 7.87
C VAL A 87 0.43 9.18 7.99
N TYR A 88 -0.34 9.56 8.98
CA TYR A 88 -1.67 9.02 9.27
C TYR A 88 -2.75 9.96 8.73
N PHE A 89 -3.65 9.41 7.95
CA PHE A 89 -4.83 10.11 7.43
C PHE A 89 -6.06 9.65 8.20
N VAL A 90 -7.06 10.53 8.31
CA VAL A 90 -8.32 10.23 8.97
C VAL A 90 -9.04 9.04 8.31
N GLU A 91 -9.52 8.09 9.12
CA GLU A 91 -10.40 7.00 8.70
C GLU A 91 -11.86 7.38 9.06
N ARG A 92 -12.85 6.58 8.64
CA ARG A 92 -14.28 6.89 8.84
C ARG A 92 -14.62 7.11 10.32
N GLU A 93 -13.98 6.36 11.20
CA GLU A 93 -14.19 6.37 12.65
C GLU A 93 -13.24 7.34 13.39
N GLY A 94 -12.28 7.95 12.70
CA GLY A 94 -11.23 8.81 13.27
C GLY A 94 -9.82 8.29 12.97
N TYR A 95 -8.84 8.64 13.81
CA TYR A 95 -7.48 8.11 13.68
C TYR A 95 -7.33 6.86 14.54
N ASN A 96 -6.88 5.76 13.93
CA ASN A 96 -6.64 4.53 14.66
C ASN A 96 -5.43 4.68 15.59
N LEU A 97 -5.69 4.73 16.90
CA LEU A 97 -4.70 4.99 17.94
C LEU A 97 -3.64 3.90 18.00
N GLN A 98 -4.04 2.62 17.93
CA GLN A 98 -3.11 1.50 18.00
C GLN A 98 -2.10 1.55 16.84
N ARG A 99 -2.55 1.86 15.62
CA ARG A 99 -1.68 2.02 14.45
C ARG A 99 -0.73 3.21 14.62
N MET A 100 -1.18 4.32 15.21
CA MET A 100 -0.32 5.47 15.50
C MET A 100 0.72 5.17 16.57
N GLN A 101 0.32 4.51 17.67
CA GLN A 101 1.22 4.05 18.73
C GLN A 101 2.31 3.12 18.18
N ARG A 102 1.94 2.19 17.27
CA ARG A 102 2.89 1.34 16.54
C ARG A 102 3.89 2.15 15.72
N GLY A 103 3.41 3.12 14.94
CA GLY A 103 4.25 4.07 14.21
C GLY A 103 5.22 4.83 15.11
N PHE A 104 4.72 5.34 16.22
CA PHE A 104 5.54 6.09 17.16
C PHE A 104 6.58 5.21 17.86
N ALA A 105 6.22 3.98 18.23
CA ALA A 105 7.16 3.00 18.78
C ALA A 105 8.26 2.66 17.77
N ASP A 106 7.93 2.46 16.48
CA ASP A 106 8.90 2.08 15.46
C ASP A 106 9.83 3.22 15.00
N PHE A 107 9.29 4.43 14.88
CA PHE A 107 9.99 5.53 14.21
C PHE A 107 10.31 6.70 15.15
N GLY A 108 9.75 6.73 16.36
CA GLY A 108 9.95 7.82 17.34
C GLY A 108 9.33 9.17 16.96
N LYS A 109 8.78 9.27 15.75
CA LYS A 109 8.05 10.42 15.22
C LYS A 109 6.99 9.94 14.23
N ILE A 110 5.83 10.58 14.26
CA ILE A 110 4.74 10.37 13.30
C ILE A 110 4.14 11.70 12.86
N TYR A 111 3.50 11.72 11.71
CA TYR A 111 2.70 12.84 11.24
C TYR A 111 1.24 12.45 11.13
N ILE A 112 0.35 13.41 11.37
CA ILE A 112 -1.11 13.21 11.34
C ILE A 112 -1.68 14.29 10.43
N ALA A 113 -2.11 13.91 9.23
CA ALA A 113 -2.73 14.82 8.28
C ALA A 113 -4.07 15.31 8.85
N GLY A 114 -4.34 16.61 8.80
CA GLY A 114 -5.61 17.16 9.25
C GLY A 114 -6.81 16.60 8.46
N PRO A 115 -8.00 16.48 9.07
CA PRO A 115 -9.18 15.92 8.40
C PRO A 115 -9.63 16.80 7.21
N SER A 116 -9.42 18.11 7.30
CA SER A 116 -9.46 19.04 6.18
C SER A 116 -8.11 19.73 6.07
N LEU A 117 -7.40 19.54 4.96
CA LEU A 117 -6.08 20.12 4.76
C LEU A 117 -6.07 21.65 4.54
N THR A 118 -7.23 22.31 4.50
CA THR A 118 -7.37 23.77 4.39
C THR A 118 -7.76 24.44 5.71
N GLY A 119 -8.28 23.68 6.69
CA GLY A 119 -8.74 24.22 7.98
C GLY A 119 -8.06 23.58 9.20
N ASN A 120 -7.38 22.45 9.01
CA ASN A 120 -6.67 21.74 10.05
C ASN A 120 -5.24 21.48 9.58
N PRO A 121 -4.22 22.05 10.25
CA PRO A 121 -2.84 21.81 9.86
C PRO A 121 -2.47 20.34 10.08
N THR A 122 -1.41 19.90 9.41
CA THR A 122 -0.82 18.59 9.75
C THR A 122 -0.15 18.68 11.11
N LEU A 123 -0.34 17.67 11.95
CA LEU A 123 0.33 17.57 13.25
C LEU A 123 1.58 16.71 13.15
N LYS A 124 2.54 16.98 14.02
CA LYS A 124 3.73 16.17 14.28
C LYS A 124 3.69 15.71 15.72
N VAL A 125 3.89 14.41 15.92
CA VAL A 125 4.13 13.85 17.26
C VAL A 125 5.56 13.33 17.29
N ALA A 126 6.38 13.85 18.21
CA ALA A 126 7.78 13.46 18.37
C ALA A 126 8.16 13.47 19.85
N LYS A 127 9.29 12.86 20.20
CA LYS A 127 9.86 12.97 21.55
C LYS A 127 10.49 14.35 21.77
N ASP A 128 10.24 14.96 22.92
CA ASP A 128 11.00 16.12 23.40
C ASP A 128 12.40 15.73 23.93
N ALA A 129 13.13 16.69 24.47
CA ALA A 129 14.47 16.46 25.03
C ALA A 129 14.46 15.53 26.26
N GLN A 130 13.33 15.39 26.92
CA GLN A 130 13.10 14.54 28.09
C GLN A 130 12.58 13.16 27.70
N GLY A 131 12.29 12.93 26.41
CA GLY A 131 11.78 11.67 25.87
C GLY A 131 10.26 11.55 25.92
N HIS A 132 9.54 12.61 26.32
CA HIS A 132 8.08 12.62 26.36
C HIS A 132 7.49 12.90 24.97
N PRO A 133 6.37 12.27 24.61
CA PRO A 133 5.65 12.57 23.38
C PRO A 133 5.09 14.00 23.44
N VAL A 134 5.34 14.79 22.40
CA VAL A 134 4.78 16.13 22.24
C VAL A 134 4.13 16.23 20.87
N THR A 135 2.88 16.67 20.86
CA THR A 135 2.18 17.05 19.63
C THR A 135 2.42 18.54 19.35
N SER A 136 2.80 18.85 18.12
CA SER A 136 2.91 20.22 17.62
C SER A 136 2.37 20.31 16.20
N GLU A 137 2.23 21.51 15.68
CA GLU A 137 2.06 21.70 14.24
C GLU A 137 3.28 21.16 13.48
N ALA A 138 3.04 20.53 12.33
CA ALA A 138 4.08 20.11 11.39
C ALA A 138 4.50 21.30 10.51
N SER A 139 5.61 21.16 9.76
CA SER A 139 5.98 22.17 8.78
C SER A 139 4.97 22.22 7.62
N LYS A 140 4.97 23.34 6.90
CA LYS A 140 4.17 23.55 5.70
C LYS A 140 4.41 22.44 4.66
N ASP A 141 5.66 22.03 4.49
CA ASP A 141 6.06 20.98 3.54
C ASP A 141 5.35 19.63 3.81
N VAL A 142 5.11 19.28 5.07
CA VAL A 142 4.36 18.05 5.40
C VAL A 142 2.89 18.19 5.03
N THR A 143 2.34 19.40 5.18
CA THR A 143 0.96 19.69 4.77
C THR A 143 0.82 19.67 3.25
N GLU A 144 1.76 20.26 2.51
CA GLU A 144 1.81 20.19 1.05
C GLU A 144 1.99 18.75 0.56
N PHE A 145 2.87 17.97 1.21
CA PHE A 145 2.98 16.54 0.96
C PHE A 145 1.66 15.78 1.19
N ALA A 146 0.92 16.09 2.24
CA ALA A 146 -0.39 15.46 2.49
C ALA A 146 -1.39 15.81 1.38
N HIS A 147 -1.38 17.05 0.85
CA HIS A 147 -2.17 17.45 -0.32
C HIS A 147 -1.78 16.65 -1.56
N ASP A 148 -0.49 16.51 -1.83
CA ASP A 148 0.03 15.74 -2.97
C ASP A 148 -0.39 14.26 -2.91
N VAL A 149 -0.37 13.66 -1.71
CA VAL A 149 -0.81 12.27 -1.48
C VAL A 149 -2.30 12.11 -1.79
N LEU A 150 -3.15 13.04 -1.32
CA LEU A 150 -4.58 13.00 -1.60
C LEU A 150 -4.87 13.24 -3.08
N GLY A 151 -4.20 14.20 -3.71
CA GLY A 151 -4.30 14.47 -5.13
C GLY A 151 -3.94 13.23 -5.96
N ALA A 152 -2.80 12.61 -5.66
CA ALA A 152 -2.38 11.38 -6.34
C ALA A 152 -3.37 10.22 -6.12
N ARG A 153 -3.95 10.08 -4.93
CA ARG A 153 -4.96 9.05 -4.64
C ARG A 153 -6.22 9.26 -5.46
N VAL A 154 -6.67 10.51 -5.63
CA VAL A 154 -7.83 10.84 -6.46
C VAL A 154 -7.54 10.56 -7.93
N SER A 155 -6.39 11.02 -8.44
CA SER A 155 -6.04 10.96 -9.87
C SER A 155 -5.60 9.56 -10.33
N PHE A 156 -4.73 8.89 -9.58
CA PHE A 156 -4.06 7.64 -9.99
C PHE A 156 -4.47 6.41 -9.15
N GLY A 157 -5.18 6.62 -8.04
CA GLY A 157 -5.64 5.56 -7.15
C GLY A 157 -4.64 5.07 -6.11
N ASP A 158 -5.11 4.17 -5.25
CA ASP A 158 -4.38 3.77 -4.04
C ASP A 158 -3.06 3.07 -4.32
N THR A 159 -3.01 2.18 -5.32
CA THR A 159 -1.77 1.48 -5.67
C THR A 159 -0.68 2.47 -6.07
N ALA A 160 -0.99 3.41 -6.97
CA ALA A 160 -0.04 4.39 -7.46
C ALA A 160 0.46 5.28 -6.32
N THR A 161 -0.44 5.76 -5.46
CA THR A 161 -0.12 6.57 -4.28
C THR A 161 0.74 5.82 -3.28
N LEU A 162 0.42 4.56 -2.97
CA LEU A 162 1.22 3.73 -2.05
C LEU A 162 2.58 3.35 -2.61
N LEU A 163 2.73 3.29 -3.95
CA LEU A 163 4.05 3.15 -4.56
C LEU A 163 4.84 4.45 -4.45
N ALA A 164 4.21 5.58 -4.76
CA ALA A 164 4.84 6.90 -4.83
C ALA A 164 5.31 7.40 -3.47
N TYR A 165 4.45 7.28 -2.46
CA TYR A 165 4.61 7.91 -1.15
C TYR A 165 4.68 6.90 0.00
N GLY A 166 4.70 5.60 -0.29
CA GLY A 166 4.71 4.57 0.74
C GLY A 166 6.09 4.32 1.35
N TYR A 167 6.17 3.28 2.19
CA TYR A 167 7.45 2.84 2.75
C TYR A 167 8.48 2.55 1.66
N LYS A 168 9.75 2.87 1.94
CA LYS A 168 10.89 2.58 1.04
C LYS A 168 10.92 1.09 0.66
N LEU A 169 11.40 0.81 -0.55
CA LEU A 169 11.62 -0.55 -1.04
C LEU A 169 13.07 -1.01 -0.81
N ASP A 170 13.40 -2.22 -1.26
CA ASP A 170 14.77 -2.70 -1.16
C ASP A 170 15.75 -1.77 -1.89
N PRO A 171 16.91 -1.49 -1.27
CA PRO A 171 18.02 -0.85 -1.94
C PRO A 171 18.41 -1.60 -3.22
N ALA A 172 18.96 -0.89 -4.19
CA ALA A 172 19.43 -1.56 -5.39
C ALA A 172 20.57 -2.54 -5.06
N PRO A 173 20.53 -3.79 -5.58
CA PRO A 173 21.59 -4.74 -5.35
C PRO A 173 22.91 -4.20 -5.93
N TYR A 174 24.02 -4.49 -5.26
CA TYR A 174 25.33 -4.13 -5.77
C TYR A 174 25.61 -4.88 -7.07
N ARG A 175 26.09 -4.15 -8.07
CA ARG A 175 26.64 -4.72 -9.30
C ARG A 175 28.16 -4.67 -9.23
N LYS A 176 28.79 -5.79 -9.59
CA LYS A 176 30.25 -5.86 -9.73
C LYS A 176 30.64 -5.25 -11.09
N VAL A 177 31.45 -4.20 -11.06
CA VAL A 177 32.06 -3.58 -12.25
C VAL A 177 33.56 -3.65 -12.05
N GLY A 178 34.20 -4.62 -12.71
CA GLY A 178 35.59 -5.01 -12.43
C GLY A 178 35.75 -5.48 -10.98
N TRP A 179 36.61 -4.80 -10.22
CA TRP A 179 36.89 -5.07 -8.80
C TRP A 179 35.96 -4.32 -7.84
N PHE A 180 35.19 -3.35 -8.33
CA PHE A 180 34.37 -2.48 -7.50
C PHE A 180 32.92 -2.97 -7.39
N LYS A 181 32.33 -2.79 -6.21
CA LYS A 181 30.89 -2.95 -5.99
C LYS A 181 30.23 -1.58 -6.09
N VAL A 182 29.47 -1.37 -7.15
CA VAL A 182 28.74 -0.12 -7.37
C VAL A 182 27.24 -0.36 -7.27
N ARG A 183 26.49 0.59 -6.73
CA ARG A 183 25.04 0.58 -6.85
C ARG A 183 24.66 1.18 -8.20
N PRO A 184 23.73 0.58 -8.95
CA PRO A 184 23.30 1.15 -10.21
C PRO A 184 22.66 2.53 -9.98
N SER A 185 22.92 3.46 -10.90
CA SER A 185 22.24 4.74 -10.91
C SER A 185 20.73 4.55 -11.10
N PRO A 186 19.89 5.42 -10.51
CA PRO A 186 18.46 5.41 -10.77
C PRO A 186 18.18 5.60 -12.27
N PRO A 187 17.08 5.04 -12.80
CA PRO A 187 16.66 5.29 -14.18
C PRO A 187 16.47 6.79 -14.47
N ASP A 188 16.86 7.20 -15.67
CA ASP A 188 16.60 8.56 -16.16
C ASP A 188 15.11 8.76 -16.46
N TRP A 189 14.65 10.00 -16.33
CA TRP A 189 13.24 10.34 -16.51
C TRP A 189 12.72 10.03 -17.91
N GLU A 190 13.54 10.20 -18.95
CA GLU A 190 13.19 9.81 -20.32
C GLU A 190 12.76 8.33 -20.38
N LYS A 191 13.54 7.44 -19.73
CA LYS A 191 13.22 6.01 -19.65
C LYS A 191 11.93 5.74 -18.86
N VAL A 192 11.66 6.53 -17.81
CA VAL A 192 10.40 6.44 -17.07
C VAL A 192 9.23 6.81 -17.98
N TRP A 193 9.35 7.89 -18.76
CA TRP A 193 8.27 8.37 -19.63
C TRP A 193 8.01 7.52 -20.86
N SER A 194 9.02 6.80 -21.35
CA SER A 194 8.83 5.80 -22.43
C SER A 194 8.22 4.48 -21.94
N ALA A 195 7.94 4.33 -20.64
CA ALA A 195 7.38 3.10 -20.08
C ALA A 195 5.87 2.99 -20.38
N ILE A 196 5.41 1.77 -20.65
CA ILE A 196 3.97 1.48 -20.78
C ILE A 196 3.27 1.79 -19.45
N PRO A 197 2.36 2.79 -19.41
CA PRO A 197 1.64 3.14 -18.20
C PRO A 197 0.81 1.98 -17.67
N ARG A 198 0.72 1.91 -16.35
CA ARG A 198 -0.19 1.01 -15.65
C ARG A 198 -1.51 1.71 -15.36
N ASP A 199 -2.57 0.92 -15.38
CA ASP A 199 -3.88 1.39 -14.98
C ASP A 199 -3.97 1.53 -13.45
N ARG A 200 -5.05 2.17 -13.02
CA ARG A 200 -5.42 2.32 -11.62
C ARG A 200 -5.74 0.99 -10.91
N ALA A 201 -6.16 -0.03 -11.66
CA ALA A 201 -6.61 -1.32 -11.12
C ALA A 201 -5.45 -2.28 -10.81
N THR A 202 -4.22 -1.92 -11.18
CA THR A 202 -3.03 -2.72 -10.95
C THR A 202 -2.88 -3.03 -9.46
N ASP A 203 -2.69 -4.32 -9.15
CA ASP A 203 -2.48 -4.79 -7.78
C ASP A 203 -1.16 -4.25 -7.19
N LEU A 204 -1.20 -3.90 -5.90
CA LEU A 204 -0.07 -3.31 -5.17
C LEU A 204 1.15 -4.22 -5.13
N ARG A 205 0.95 -5.53 -4.91
CA ARG A 205 2.07 -6.49 -4.81
C ARG A 205 2.79 -6.60 -6.15
N SER A 206 2.01 -6.73 -7.22
CA SER A 206 2.50 -6.81 -8.59
C SER A 206 3.23 -5.53 -9.01
N ALA A 207 2.67 -4.36 -8.68
CA ALA A 207 3.28 -3.07 -8.92
C ALA A 207 4.62 -2.92 -8.17
N ARG A 208 4.69 -3.32 -6.90
CA ARG A 208 5.94 -3.30 -6.11
C ARG A 208 7.01 -4.22 -6.65
N GLN A 209 6.64 -5.43 -7.08
CA GLN A 209 7.57 -6.35 -7.71
C GLN A 209 8.13 -5.76 -9.00
N LEU A 210 7.26 -5.14 -9.81
CA LEU A 210 7.68 -4.48 -11.04
C LEU A 210 8.62 -3.30 -10.75
N LEU A 211 8.24 -2.41 -9.84
CA LEU A 211 9.04 -1.27 -9.42
C LEU A 211 10.39 -1.69 -8.83
N SER A 212 10.43 -2.76 -8.03
CA SER A 212 11.68 -3.28 -7.45
C SER A 212 12.62 -3.85 -8.52
N ARG A 213 12.05 -4.55 -9.53
CA ARG A 213 12.80 -5.18 -10.62
C ARG A 213 13.30 -4.16 -11.65
N GLN A 214 12.43 -3.26 -12.10
CA GLN A 214 12.74 -2.31 -13.17
C GLN A 214 13.36 -1.01 -12.63
N ARG A 215 13.17 -0.72 -11.35
CA ARG A 215 13.53 0.55 -10.67
C ARG A 215 12.73 1.76 -11.15
N PHE A 216 11.68 1.56 -11.95
CA PHE A 216 10.72 2.59 -12.33
C PHE A 216 9.38 1.96 -12.70
N ILE A 217 8.32 2.78 -12.69
CA ILE A 217 6.97 2.45 -13.15
C ILE A 217 6.21 3.75 -13.45
N THR A 218 5.26 3.69 -14.37
CA THR A 218 4.34 4.80 -14.67
C THR A 218 2.89 4.37 -14.45
N PHE A 219 2.06 5.31 -14.03
CA PHE A 219 0.61 5.17 -13.94
C PHE A 219 -0.05 6.28 -14.75
N THR A 220 -1.22 6.00 -15.31
CA THR A 220 -2.03 6.99 -16.02
C THR A 220 -3.35 7.23 -15.30
N THR A 221 -3.93 8.43 -15.46
CA THR A 221 -5.29 8.72 -15.00
C THR A 221 -6.32 7.95 -15.83
N THR A 222 -7.55 7.81 -15.33
CA THR A 222 -8.62 7.06 -16.02
C THR A 222 -8.96 7.61 -17.40
N ASP A 223 -8.83 8.94 -17.57
CA ASP A 223 -9.03 9.67 -18.82
C ASP A 223 -7.74 9.82 -19.65
N GLU A 224 -6.63 9.22 -19.20
CA GLU A 224 -5.31 9.22 -19.84
C GLU A 224 -4.68 10.62 -20.04
N THR A 225 -5.18 11.64 -19.35
CA THR A 225 -4.68 13.02 -19.44
C THR A 225 -3.49 13.32 -18.52
N GLY A 226 -3.29 12.49 -17.48
CA GLY A 226 -2.21 12.64 -16.51
C GLY A 226 -1.36 11.38 -16.39
N VAL A 227 -0.05 11.55 -16.21
CA VAL A 227 0.91 10.47 -15.99
C VAL A 227 1.69 10.71 -14.70
N LEU A 228 1.71 9.72 -13.82
CA LEU A 228 2.56 9.68 -12.63
C LEU A 228 3.73 8.73 -12.89
N GLY A 229 4.94 9.27 -12.89
CA GLY A 229 6.17 8.48 -12.98
C GLY A 229 6.83 8.33 -11.63
N ILE A 230 7.28 7.12 -11.34
CA ILE A 230 7.96 6.77 -10.10
C ILE A 230 9.27 6.08 -10.48
N ARG A 231 10.38 6.54 -9.93
CA ARG A 231 11.67 5.84 -10.00
C ARG A 231 12.23 5.58 -8.61
N LEU A 232 12.91 4.45 -8.45
CA LEU A 232 13.59 4.09 -7.21
C LEU A 232 15.03 4.58 -7.22
N LEU A 233 15.39 5.29 -6.15
CA LEU A 233 16.75 5.65 -5.83
C LEU A 233 17.55 4.43 -5.34
N HIS A 234 18.87 4.56 -5.25
CA HIS A 234 19.76 3.46 -4.87
C HIS A 234 19.57 2.96 -3.43
N ASP A 235 18.96 3.77 -2.57
CA ASP A 235 18.63 3.49 -1.17
C ASP A 235 17.21 2.94 -0.97
N GLY A 236 16.44 2.80 -2.05
CA GLY A 236 15.07 2.28 -2.02
C GLY A 236 14.00 3.36 -1.84
N ARG A 237 14.37 4.63 -1.68
CA ARG A 237 13.41 5.75 -1.70
C ARG A 237 12.87 5.98 -3.10
N GLN A 238 11.68 6.55 -3.16
CA GLN A 238 10.97 6.90 -4.37
C GLN A 238 11.23 8.36 -4.73
N HIS A 239 11.45 8.60 -6.02
CA HIS A 239 11.41 9.95 -6.61
C HIS A 239 10.29 9.94 -7.65
N ILE A 240 9.36 10.86 -7.50
CA ILE A 240 8.14 10.94 -8.29
C ILE A 240 8.09 12.21 -9.12
N LYS A 241 7.38 12.15 -10.25
CA LYS A 241 7.00 13.33 -11.04
C LYS A 241 5.62 13.10 -11.63
N TRP A 242 4.85 14.16 -11.74
CA TRP A 242 3.53 14.16 -12.36
C TRP A 242 3.57 15.03 -13.62
N LEU A 243 3.15 14.47 -14.75
CA LEU A 243 2.87 15.18 -15.99
C LEU A 243 1.35 15.26 -16.18
N VAL A 244 0.80 16.45 -16.40
CA VAL A 244 -0.53 16.61 -17.01
C VAL A 244 -0.28 16.98 -18.47
N SER A 245 -1.18 16.61 -19.38
CA SER A 245 -1.02 16.76 -20.84
C SER A 245 -0.63 18.17 -21.34
N GLU A 246 -0.57 19.18 -20.49
CA GLU A 246 -0.04 20.51 -20.83
C GLU A 246 1.16 21.02 -20.00
N SER A 247 1.64 20.34 -18.95
CA SER A 247 2.92 20.65 -18.25
C SER A 247 3.27 19.66 -17.12
N PRO A 248 4.56 19.47 -16.77
CA PRO A 248 4.96 18.83 -15.52
C PRO A 248 4.47 19.63 -14.31
N PHE A 249 3.72 19.00 -13.41
CA PHE A 249 3.48 19.52 -12.06
C PHE A 249 4.74 19.22 -11.23
N TYR A 250 5.53 20.25 -10.98
CA TYR A 250 6.64 20.16 -10.03
C TYR A 250 6.09 20.38 -8.62
N SER A 251 5.90 19.31 -7.83
CA SER A 251 6.01 19.48 -6.38
C SER A 251 7.49 19.40 -6.02
N ALA A 252 8.01 20.52 -5.51
CA ALA A 252 9.38 20.59 -5.04
C ALA A 252 9.50 19.75 -3.77
N LEU A 253 10.03 18.53 -3.88
CA LEU A 253 10.49 17.75 -2.75
C LEU A 253 11.97 17.40 -2.98
N HIS A 254 12.81 17.90 -2.07
CA HIS A 254 14.27 17.74 -2.02
C HIS A 254 14.70 16.36 -1.51
#